data_AF-A0A6P0J0E0-F1
#
_entry.id   AF-A0A6P0J0E0-F1
#
_cell.length_a   1.000
_cell.length_b   1.000
_cell.length_c   1.000
_cell.angle_alpha   90.00
_cell.angle_beta   90.00
_cell.angle_gamma   90.00
#
_symmetry.space_group_name_H-M   'P 1'
#
loop_
_entity.id
_entity.type
_entity.pdbx_description
1 polymer ?
#
loop_
_entity_poly.entity_id
_entity_poly.type
_entity_poly.pdbx_seq_one_letter_code
_entity_poly.pdbx_strand_id
1 'polypeptide(L)'
;MTSETDSGVLIESGVELNGTIVNNGTIDGAFNGVSFANGGTSSGALQNFGTITSASRAVNIGGQDISLQNFGEILTSASPRDGVVYTDQSALSYSIVNESSGLIDVGEGNDGDAISLQLGADVTGSVINRGTVIGRGVPVGNNRATAVRLRQGTNTDLSVFNGDIVNEGTLTSETDAAVLIEDGVELNGDIINRGTINGGVVAGSPQVGIDVQGAEGDVTIVNQGTINGDVLLSAGNDTYDGIAGTVNGTVFGNEGNDTLIGGSANDVLNGGVGNDLLTGNSGADIFAFGSEIFQDGLQDFDQITDFEAGDSFDFADEFLGNISFGRETVSGQEAVVAILGGEDNLTVFGNLDAAEQAFNAFV
;
A
#
# COMPACT_ATOMS: atom_id res chain seq x y z
N MET A 1 -12.25 32.28 14.07
CA MET A 1 -11.25 31.53 13.29
C MET A 1 -10.53 30.68 14.30
N THR A 2 -10.66 29.36 14.19
CA THR A 2 -9.88 28.44 15.01
C THR A 2 -8.45 28.37 14.46
N SER A 3 -7.44 28.42 15.32
CA SER A 3 -6.03 28.30 14.94
C SER A 3 -5.34 27.18 15.73
N GLU A 4 -4.09 26.86 15.38
CA GLU A 4 -3.26 25.87 16.10
C GLU A 4 -3.23 26.09 17.63
N THR A 5 -3.36 27.34 18.09
CA THR A 5 -3.47 27.72 19.51
C THR A 5 -4.70 27.17 20.22
N ASP A 6 -5.72 26.73 19.48
CA ASP A 6 -6.95 26.13 20.02
C ASP A 6 -6.84 24.59 20.12
N SER A 7 -5.61 24.05 20.03
CA SER A 7 -5.34 22.64 20.26
C SER A 7 -5.46 22.27 21.74
N GLY A 8 -5.85 21.03 22.04
CA GLY A 8 -5.93 20.54 23.43
C GLY A 8 -4.55 20.55 24.09
N VAL A 9 -3.52 20.13 23.36
CA VAL A 9 -2.10 20.31 23.69
C VAL A 9 -1.36 20.82 22.47
N LEU A 10 -0.61 21.91 22.61
CA LEU A 10 0.24 22.48 21.57
C LEU A 10 1.70 22.51 22.02
N ILE A 11 2.58 21.94 21.21
CA ILE A 11 4.03 22.12 21.29
C ILE A 11 4.38 23.15 20.23
N GLU A 12 4.72 24.36 20.65
CA GLU A 12 4.99 25.47 19.74
C GLU A 12 6.26 25.25 18.89
N SER A 13 6.36 26.00 17.78
CA SER A 13 7.53 25.95 16.90
C SER A 13 8.81 26.29 17.69
N GLY A 14 9.88 25.53 17.43
CA GLY A 14 11.17 25.70 18.11
C GLY A 14 11.25 25.10 19.51
N VAL A 15 10.19 24.42 19.99
CA VAL A 15 10.20 23.73 21.28
C VAL A 15 10.67 22.30 21.11
N GLU A 16 11.82 22.00 21.70
CA GLU A 16 12.31 20.63 21.92
C GLU A 16 11.76 20.11 23.26
N LEU A 17 10.82 19.17 23.21
CA LEU A 17 10.32 18.51 24.40
C LEU A 17 11.27 17.38 24.80
N ASN A 18 12.13 17.66 25.78
CA ASN A 18 13.01 16.68 26.43
C ASN A 18 12.24 15.72 27.39
N GLY A 19 11.08 15.21 26.95
CA GLY A 19 10.18 14.38 27.74
C GLY A 19 9.05 13.79 26.91
N THR A 20 8.14 13.11 27.59
CA THR A 20 7.00 12.42 26.98
C THR A 20 5.70 13.00 27.51
N ILE A 21 4.79 13.38 26.62
CA ILE A 21 3.39 13.66 26.95
C ILE A 21 2.71 12.30 27.18
N VAL A 22 2.18 12.09 28.38
CA VAL A 22 1.47 10.84 28.72
C VAL A 22 0.00 11.16 28.96
N ASN A 23 -0.86 10.72 28.05
CA ASN A 23 -2.31 10.84 28.21
C ASN A 23 -2.90 9.58 28.85
N ASN A 24 -3.59 9.73 29.99
CA ASN A 24 -4.38 8.67 30.64
C ASN A 24 -5.89 8.98 30.69
N GLY A 25 -6.31 10.11 30.13
CA GLY A 25 -7.68 10.60 30.16
C GLY A 25 -8.14 11.01 28.76
N THR A 26 -8.89 12.09 28.68
CA THR A 26 -9.35 12.63 27.39
C THR A 26 -8.61 13.93 27.09
N ILE A 27 -8.02 14.01 25.89
CA ILE A 27 -7.57 15.26 25.29
C ILE A 27 -8.54 15.57 24.15
N ASP A 28 -9.31 16.65 24.28
CA ASP A 28 -10.24 17.14 23.27
C ASP A 28 -9.86 18.57 22.91
N GLY A 29 -9.52 18.80 21.64
CA GLY A 29 -9.09 20.09 21.15
C GLY A 29 -10.03 20.67 20.09
N ALA A 30 -10.32 21.96 20.20
CA ALA A 30 -11.23 22.66 19.30
C ALA A 30 -10.67 22.81 17.88
N PHE A 31 -9.34 22.69 17.70
CA PHE A 31 -8.69 22.64 16.39
C PHE A 31 -7.93 21.33 16.15
N ASN A 32 -6.96 20.99 17.00
CA ASN A 32 -6.33 19.67 16.99
C ASN A 32 -6.32 19.08 18.41
N GLY A 33 -6.35 17.76 18.56
CA GLY A 33 -6.22 17.15 19.89
C GLY A 33 -4.86 17.43 20.51
N VAL A 34 -3.81 16.87 19.90
CA VAL A 34 -2.40 17.20 20.17
C VAL A 34 -1.73 17.71 18.89
N SER A 35 -0.99 18.80 18.98
CA SER A 35 -0.26 19.37 17.85
C SER A 35 1.20 19.61 18.20
N PHE A 36 2.10 19.00 17.44
CA PHE A 36 3.48 19.45 17.30
C PHE A 36 3.50 20.44 16.14
N ALA A 37 3.83 21.69 16.45
CA ALA A 37 3.73 22.77 15.48
C ALA A 37 4.60 22.52 14.25
N ASN A 38 4.04 22.89 13.10
CA ASN A 38 4.69 22.89 11.80
C ASN A 38 5.94 23.78 11.81
N GLY A 39 6.88 23.47 10.91
CA GLY A 39 8.13 24.21 10.72
C GLY A 39 9.38 23.42 11.08
N GLY A 40 9.29 22.11 11.28
CA GLY A 40 10.42 21.18 11.39
C GLY A 40 11.31 21.31 12.63
N THR A 41 10.95 22.15 13.60
CA THR A 41 11.82 22.47 14.75
C THR A 41 11.27 22.01 16.10
N SER A 42 10.02 21.57 16.14
CA SER A 42 9.44 20.96 17.34
C SER A 42 9.89 19.50 17.44
N SER A 43 10.10 18.97 18.64
CA SER A 43 10.40 17.56 18.86
C SER A 43 9.76 17.04 20.15
N GLY A 44 9.65 15.71 20.31
CA GLY A 44 9.10 15.11 21.52
C GLY A 44 8.41 13.77 21.33
N ALA A 45 7.95 13.20 22.45
CA ALA A 45 7.22 11.94 22.45
C ALA A 45 5.80 12.11 23.01
N LEU A 46 4.86 11.35 22.47
CA LEU A 46 3.47 11.23 22.90
C LEU A 46 3.13 9.75 23.14
N GLN A 47 2.72 9.43 24.35
CA GLN A 47 2.13 8.15 24.73
C GLN A 47 0.66 8.34 25.07
N ASN A 48 -0.22 7.71 24.30
CA ASN A 48 -1.66 7.77 24.54
C ASN A 48 -2.18 6.46 25.13
N PHE A 49 -2.67 6.48 26.37
CA PHE A 49 -3.41 5.38 27.00
C PHE A 49 -4.92 5.66 27.11
N GLY A 50 -5.33 6.91 26.89
CA GLY A 50 -6.72 7.34 26.95
C GLY A 50 -7.27 7.65 25.56
N THR A 51 -8.05 8.71 25.46
CA THR A 51 -8.66 9.17 24.21
C THR A 51 -8.07 10.52 23.79
N ILE A 52 -7.64 10.65 22.53
CA ILE A 52 -7.32 11.93 21.90
C ILE A 52 -8.35 12.16 20.81
N THR A 53 -9.00 13.32 20.82
CA THR A 53 -10.02 13.67 19.82
C THR A 53 -10.04 15.15 19.43
N SER A 54 -10.62 15.41 18.27
CA SER A 54 -10.90 16.75 17.75
C SER A 54 -11.96 16.67 16.65
N ALA A 55 -12.60 17.81 16.35
CA ALA A 55 -13.44 17.98 15.16
C ALA A 55 -12.62 18.20 13.87
N SER A 56 -11.28 18.21 13.95
CA SER A 56 -10.41 18.26 12.78
C SER A 56 -9.31 17.20 12.83
N ARG A 57 -8.10 17.47 13.32
CA ARG A 57 -7.04 16.44 13.41
C ARG A 57 -6.90 16.02 14.87
N ALA A 58 -6.92 14.72 15.16
CA ALA A 58 -6.67 14.29 16.54
C ALA A 58 -5.19 14.49 16.91
N VAL A 59 -4.27 14.16 15.99
CA VAL A 59 -2.83 14.41 16.16
C VAL A 59 -2.23 15.06 14.92
N ASN A 60 -1.52 16.18 15.09
CA ASN A 60 -0.74 16.86 14.06
C ASN A 60 0.76 16.77 14.36
N ILE A 61 1.57 16.39 13.37
CA ILE A 61 3.02 16.18 13.48
C ILE A 61 3.72 17.04 12.42
N GLY A 62 4.32 18.17 12.81
CA GLY A 62 5.03 19.06 11.88
C GLY A 62 6.53 19.27 12.18
N GLY A 63 7.05 18.54 13.17
CA GLY A 63 8.41 18.71 13.70
C GLY A 63 9.41 17.66 13.21
N GLN A 64 10.43 17.42 14.02
CA GLN A 64 11.43 16.38 13.85
C GLN A 64 11.52 15.54 15.13
N ASP A 65 11.95 14.29 14.99
CA ASP A 65 12.14 13.32 16.06
C ASP A 65 10.88 13.14 16.92
N ILE A 66 9.72 13.11 16.25
CA ILE A 66 8.42 12.92 16.90
C ILE A 66 8.13 11.44 17.07
N SER A 67 7.91 10.98 18.30
CA SER A 67 7.44 9.62 18.57
C SER A 67 6.00 9.62 19.06
N LEU A 68 5.10 8.98 18.31
CA LEU A 68 3.73 8.72 18.71
C LEU A 68 3.58 7.23 19.04
N GLN A 69 3.19 6.91 20.27
CA GLN A 69 2.80 5.56 20.70
C GLN A 69 1.35 5.58 21.19
N ASN A 70 0.47 4.89 20.49
CA ASN A 70 -0.93 4.79 20.83
C ASN A 70 -1.29 3.43 21.42
N PHE A 71 -1.66 3.40 22.70
CA PHE A 71 -2.25 2.24 23.38
C PHE A 71 -3.77 2.37 23.55
N GLY A 72 -4.31 3.59 23.44
CA GLY A 72 -5.73 3.90 23.61
C GLY A 72 -6.40 4.26 22.28
N GLU A 73 -7.24 5.29 22.30
CA GLU A 73 -8.03 5.71 21.13
C GLU A 73 -7.57 7.07 20.62
N ILE A 74 -7.39 7.19 19.31
CA ILE A 74 -7.18 8.46 18.61
C ILE A 74 -8.27 8.53 17.54
N LEU A 75 -9.22 9.46 17.71
CA LEU A 75 -10.41 9.52 16.86
C LEU A 75 -10.90 10.93 16.58
N THR A 76 -11.70 11.10 15.55
CA THR A 76 -12.31 12.40 15.22
C THR A 76 -13.83 12.42 15.47
N SER A 77 -14.33 13.57 15.91
CA SER A 77 -15.77 13.79 16.19
C SER A 77 -16.54 14.33 14.97
N ALA A 78 -15.83 14.62 13.88
CA ALA A 78 -16.33 15.03 12.58
C ALA A 78 -15.32 14.63 11.49
N SER A 79 -15.68 14.71 10.20
CA SER A 79 -14.75 14.48 9.09
C SER A 79 -13.47 15.32 9.22
N PRO A 80 -12.29 14.69 9.32
CA PRO A 80 -11.03 15.41 9.48
C PRO A 80 -10.67 16.22 8.22
N ARG A 81 -9.80 17.23 8.37
CA ARG A 81 -9.32 18.01 7.22
C ARG A 81 -8.39 17.22 6.29
N ASP A 82 -7.45 16.50 6.88
CA ASP A 82 -6.39 15.76 6.19
C ASP A 82 -6.03 14.50 7.00
N GLY A 83 -7.05 13.85 7.55
CA GLY A 83 -6.91 12.67 8.39
C GLY A 83 -6.80 12.86 9.92
N VAL A 84 -6.92 11.75 10.64
CA VAL A 84 -6.95 11.70 12.12
C VAL A 84 -5.57 11.96 12.72
N VAL A 85 -4.55 11.24 12.23
CA VAL A 85 -3.13 11.50 12.46
C VAL A 85 -2.56 12.04 11.16
N TYR A 86 -1.97 13.23 11.23
CA TYR A 86 -1.49 13.93 10.03
C TYR A 86 -0.09 14.50 10.23
N THR A 87 0.72 14.44 9.17
CA THR A 87 1.95 15.23 9.05
C THR A 87 1.79 16.26 7.96
N ASP A 88 2.40 17.43 8.13
CA ASP A 88 2.57 18.38 7.03
C ASP A 88 3.96 18.26 6.40
N GLN A 89 4.14 18.88 5.23
CA GLN A 89 5.38 18.85 4.45
C GLN A 89 6.64 19.37 5.17
N SER A 90 6.51 20.05 6.31
CA SER A 90 7.65 20.49 7.11
C SER A 90 8.12 19.47 8.15
N ALA A 91 7.38 18.37 8.35
CA ALA A 91 7.81 17.27 9.20
C ALA A 91 9.04 16.58 8.60
N LEU A 92 10.08 16.38 9.41
CA LEU A 92 11.36 15.83 8.96
C LEU A 92 11.58 14.39 9.41
N SER A 93 11.17 14.08 10.65
CA SER A 93 11.27 12.72 11.16
C SER A 93 10.23 12.36 12.21
N TYR A 94 9.70 11.14 12.12
CA TYR A 94 8.69 10.65 13.06
C TYR A 94 8.57 9.12 13.11
N SER A 95 8.10 8.58 14.22
CA SER A 95 7.69 7.19 14.34
C SER A 95 6.29 7.13 14.91
N ILE A 96 5.37 6.52 14.16
CA ILE A 96 3.98 6.31 14.55
C ILE A 96 3.79 4.83 14.86
N VAL A 97 3.51 4.51 16.10
CA VAL A 97 3.24 3.14 16.57
C VAL A 97 1.84 3.08 17.15
N ASN A 98 0.94 2.36 16.48
CA ASN A 98 -0.35 1.98 17.04
C ASN A 98 -0.19 0.60 17.69
N GLU A 99 -0.16 0.55 19.01
CA GLU A 99 0.07 -0.69 19.76
C GLU A 99 -1.15 -1.62 19.71
N SER A 100 -0.99 -2.86 20.17
CA SER A 100 -2.01 -3.92 20.01
C SER A 100 -3.40 -3.59 20.56
N SER A 101 -3.50 -2.73 21.58
CA SER A 101 -4.77 -2.24 22.13
C SER A 101 -5.25 -0.92 21.50
N GLY A 102 -4.41 -0.33 20.64
CA GLY A 102 -4.61 0.98 20.07
C GLY A 102 -5.61 0.99 18.92
N LEU A 103 -6.44 2.03 18.90
CA LEU A 103 -7.36 2.36 17.83
C LEU A 103 -7.01 3.73 17.26
N ILE A 104 -6.85 3.82 15.94
CA ILE A 104 -6.84 5.08 15.19
C ILE A 104 -8.01 5.03 14.20
N ASP A 105 -9.02 5.87 14.41
CA ASP A 105 -10.30 5.76 13.70
C ASP A 105 -10.88 7.13 13.34
N VAL A 106 -11.27 7.31 12.08
CA VAL A 106 -11.98 8.50 11.58
C VAL A 106 -13.34 8.72 12.27
N GLY A 107 -13.93 7.64 12.79
CA GLY A 107 -15.20 7.65 13.49
C GLY A 107 -16.38 7.39 12.54
N GLU A 108 -17.30 6.52 12.94
CA GLU A 108 -18.43 6.12 12.10
C GLU A 108 -19.25 7.32 11.59
N GLY A 109 -19.55 7.32 10.29
CA GLY A 109 -20.32 8.38 9.63
C GLY A 109 -19.50 9.62 9.24
N ASN A 110 -18.20 9.63 9.49
CA ASN A 110 -17.27 10.65 9.01
C ASN A 110 -16.50 10.17 7.77
N ASP A 111 -15.96 11.12 7.02
CA ASP A 111 -15.19 10.90 5.78
C ASP A 111 -13.74 11.34 6.00
N GLY A 112 -12.77 10.43 5.90
CA GLY A 112 -11.41 10.77 6.28
C GLY A 112 -10.37 9.67 6.15
N ASP A 113 -9.12 10.08 6.04
CA ASP A 113 -7.97 9.17 6.18
C ASP A 113 -7.68 8.95 7.68
N ALA A 114 -7.29 7.75 8.11
CA ALA A 114 -6.86 7.55 9.50
C ALA A 114 -5.46 8.13 9.72
N ILE A 115 -4.48 7.70 8.92
CA ILE A 115 -3.13 8.23 8.94
C ILE A 115 -2.83 8.80 7.55
N SER A 116 -2.70 10.12 7.44
CA SER A 116 -2.35 10.79 6.17
C SER A 116 -1.05 11.58 6.34
N LEU A 117 0.01 11.11 5.70
CA LEU A 117 1.34 11.69 5.80
C LEU A 117 1.60 12.55 4.58
N GLN A 118 1.47 13.87 4.74
CA GLN A 118 2.00 14.80 3.74
C GLN A 118 3.50 14.96 3.95
N LEU A 119 4.26 14.71 2.90
CA LEU A 119 5.71 14.60 2.96
C LEU A 119 6.41 15.88 2.50
N GLY A 120 7.60 16.11 3.05
CA GLY A 120 8.57 17.06 2.51
C GLY A 120 9.34 16.44 1.34
N ALA A 121 10.49 17.03 1.00
CA ALA A 121 11.36 16.49 -0.04
C ALA A 121 12.05 15.19 0.41
N ASP A 122 12.41 15.10 1.69
CA ASP A 122 13.14 13.99 2.28
C ASP A 122 12.72 13.84 3.74
N VAL A 123 12.05 12.74 4.07
CA VAL A 123 11.47 12.47 5.39
C VAL A 123 11.96 11.11 5.89
N THR A 124 12.40 11.02 7.14
CA THR A 124 12.69 9.73 7.77
C THR A 124 11.53 9.33 8.67
N GLY A 125 10.85 8.22 8.40
CA GLY A 125 9.72 7.84 9.22
C GLY A 125 9.44 6.36 9.32
N SER A 126 8.49 6.01 10.18
CA SER A 126 7.91 4.67 10.22
C SER A 126 6.46 4.72 10.66
N VAL A 127 5.66 3.82 10.09
CA VAL A 127 4.30 3.54 10.54
C VAL A 127 4.23 2.08 10.94
N ILE A 128 3.97 1.80 12.21
CA ILE A 128 3.85 0.44 12.73
C ILE A 128 2.47 0.28 13.36
N ASN A 129 1.60 -0.51 12.74
CA ASN A 129 0.30 -0.84 13.28
C ASN A 129 0.29 -2.26 13.86
N ARG A 130 0.04 -2.39 15.15
CA ARG A 130 -0.27 -3.66 15.85
C ARG A 130 -1.72 -3.75 16.29
N GLY A 131 -2.42 -2.62 16.31
CA GLY A 131 -3.83 -2.50 16.71
C GLY A 131 -4.74 -2.40 15.48
N THR A 132 -5.71 -1.48 15.56
CA THR A 132 -6.67 -1.22 14.48
C THR A 132 -6.55 0.20 13.95
N VAL A 133 -6.49 0.36 12.63
CA VAL A 133 -6.49 1.66 11.93
C VAL A 133 -7.58 1.65 10.87
N ILE A 134 -8.51 2.62 10.91
CA ILE A 134 -9.71 2.63 10.09
C ILE A 134 -9.90 3.97 9.37
N GLY A 135 -9.66 3.98 8.07
CA GLY A 135 -10.16 4.99 7.15
C GLY A 135 -11.66 4.79 6.90
N ARG A 136 -12.44 5.87 6.85
CA ARG A 136 -13.91 5.77 6.76
C ARG A 136 -14.53 6.74 5.77
N GLY A 137 -15.77 6.45 5.43
CA GLY A 137 -16.61 7.28 4.59
C GLY A 137 -16.20 7.19 3.13
N VAL A 138 -16.31 8.31 2.42
CA VAL A 138 -15.96 8.43 0.99
C VAL A 138 -14.85 9.46 0.78
N PRO A 139 -14.14 9.43 -0.37
CA PRO A 139 -13.21 10.50 -0.72
C PRO A 139 -13.90 11.88 -0.76
N VAL A 140 -13.45 12.81 0.09
CA VAL A 140 -14.00 14.18 0.19
C VAL A 140 -12.89 15.17 0.50
N GLY A 141 -12.85 16.24 -0.30
CA GLY A 141 -11.84 17.28 -0.16
C GLY A 141 -10.45 16.70 -0.39
N ASN A 142 -9.60 16.77 0.63
CA ASN A 142 -8.27 16.19 0.59
C ASN A 142 -8.22 14.75 1.09
N ASN A 143 -9.29 14.18 1.65
CA ASN A 143 -9.26 12.81 2.18
C ASN A 143 -9.65 11.79 1.10
N ARG A 144 -9.12 10.58 1.25
CA ARG A 144 -9.36 9.44 0.37
C ARG A 144 -10.08 8.28 1.06
N ALA A 145 -10.32 8.35 2.36
CA ALA A 145 -10.92 7.27 3.17
C ALA A 145 -9.97 6.11 3.47
N THR A 146 -8.65 6.33 3.43
CA THR A 146 -7.64 5.26 3.57
C THR A 146 -7.23 5.03 5.03
N ALA A 147 -6.69 3.86 5.33
CA ALA A 147 -6.09 3.62 6.65
C ALA A 147 -4.73 4.31 6.77
N VAL A 148 -3.87 4.15 5.76
CA VAL A 148 -2.55 4.79 5.67
C VAL A 148 -2.40 5.40 4.28
N ARG A 149 -1.96 6.65 4.24
CA ARG A 149 -1.67 7.35 2.99
C ARG A 149 -0.37 8.13 3.06
N LEU A 150 0.44 7.99 2.01
CA LEU A 150 1.55 8.89 1.73
C LEU A 150 1.16 9.81 0.57
N ARG A 151 1.40 11.12 0.71
CA ARG A 151 1.09 12.11 -0.32
C ARG A 151 2.16 13.18 -0.45
N GLN A 152 2.35 13.65 -1.67
CA GLN A 152 3.36 14.64 -2.01
C GLN A 152 3.14 15.98 -1.30
N GLY A 153 4.25 16.65 -0.97
CA GLY A 153 4.28 18.05 -0.53
C GLY A 153 3.88 19.02 -1.65
N THR A 154 3.33 20.19 -1.30
CA THR A 154 2.82 21.14 -2.31
C THR A 154 3.88 21.91 -3.10
N ASN A 155 5.16 21.80 -2.70
CA ASN A 155 6.28 22.58 -3.27
C ASN A 155 7.50 21.70 -3.53
N THR A 156 7.28 20.42 -3.82
CA THR A 156 8.32 19.43 -4.06
C THR A 156 8.01 18.69 -5.35
N ASP A 157 9.01 18.53 -6.21
CA ASP A 157 8.86 17.74 -7.45
C ASP A 157 8.79 16.24 -7.14
N LEU A 158 9.40 15.83 -6.02
CA LEU A 158 9.41 14.47 -5.49
C LEU A 158 9.43 14.54 -3.95
N SER A 159 8.67 13.66 -3.31
CA SER A 159 8.66 13.48 -1.87
C SER A 159 9.18 12.09 -1.49
N VAL A 160 10.27 12.02 -0.73
CA VAL A 160 10.84 10.73 -0.32
C VAL A 160 10.43 10.38 1.12
N PHE A 161 9.89 9.19 1.33
CA PHE A 161 9.68 8.60 2.64
C PHE A 161 10.70 7.47 2.88
N ASN A 162 11.66 7.72 3.78
CA ASN A 162 12.67 6.74 4.16
C ASN A 162 12.19 5.96 5.39
N GLY A 163 11.72 4.74 5.16
CA GLY A 163 11.35 3.77 6.17
C GLY A 163 10.07 3.01 5.87
N ASP A 164 9.71 2.11 6.79
CA ASP A 164 8.73 1.07 6.50
C ASP A 164 7.30 1.44 6.94
N ILE A 165 6.33 0.85 6.23
CA ILE A 165 4.94 0.73 6.66
C ILE A 165 4.71 -0.72 7.08
N VAL A 166 4.60 -0.96 8.38
CA VAL A 166 4.45 -2.30 8.95
C VAL A 166 3.05 -2.47 9.54
N ASN A 167 2.31 -3.46 9.05
CA ASN A 167 1.02 -3.87 9.61
C ASN A 167 1.13 -5.25 10.26
N GLU A 168 1.09 -5.32 11.59
CA GLU A 168 0.91 -6.53 12.40
C GLU A 168 -0.53 -6.65 12.95
N GLY A 169 -1.37 -5.64 12.73
CA GLY A 169 -2.75 -5.56 13.20
C GLY A 169 -3.77 -5.57 12.05
N THR A 170 -4.74 -4.65 12.10
CA THR A 170 -5.73 -4.46 11.03
C THR A 170 -5.69 -3.05 10.46
N LEU A 171 -5.56 -2.94 9.14
CA LEU A 171 -5.81 -1.73 8.36
C LEU A 171 -7.14 -1.92 7.62
N THR A 172 -8.02 -0.92 7.63
CA THR A 172 -9.31 -1.00 6.93
C THR A 172 -9.65 0.34 6.30
N SER A 173 -10.17 0.29 5.08
CA SER A 173 -10.81 1.41 4.38
C SER A 173 -12.26 1.02 4.05
N GLU A 174 -13.17 1.99 4.06
CA GLU A 174 -14.57 1.74 3.69
C GLU A 174 -14.79 1.81 2.16
N THR A 175 -14.05 2.63 1.42
CA THR A 175 -14.33 2.88 -0.01
C THR A 175 -13.11 3.04 -0.93
N ASP A 176 -11.90 3.18 -0.41
CA ASP A 176 -10.67 3.35 -1.21
C ASP A 176 -9.64 2.28 -0.81
N ALA A 177 -8.40 2.35 -1.29
CA ALA A 177 -7.33 1.48 -0.84
C ALA A 177 -7.10 1.62 0.69
N ALA A 178 -6.76 0.53 1.37
CA ALA A 178 -6.40 0.63 2.79
C ALA A 178 -5.03 1.28 2.96
N VAL A 179 -4.08 0.95 2.07
CA VAL A 179 -2.77 1.62 1.95
C VAL A 179 -2.71 2.30 0.58
N LEU A 180 -2.41 3.60 0.58
CA LEU A 180 -2.29 4.40 -0.64
C LEU A 180 -0.97 5.17 -0.67
N ILE A 181 -0.22 5.07 -1.76
CA ILE A 181 0.91 5.95 -2.07
C ILE A 181 0.56 6.70 -3.35
N GLU A 182 0.53 8.04 -3.26
CA GLU A 182 0.14 8.90 -4.38
C GLU A 182 1.32 9.35 -5.24
N ASP A 183 0.99 9.82 -6.45
CA ASP A 183 1.89 10.46 -7.42
C ASP A 183 2.96 11.36 -6.78
N GLY A 184 4.19 11.22 -7.26
CA GLY A 184 5.30 12.06 -6.81
C GLY A 184 5.83 11.70 -5.42
N VAL A 185 5.53 10.50 -4.91
CA VAL A 185 6.08 9.96 -3.66
C VAL A 185 6.96 8.74 -3.94
N GLU A 186 8.22 8.80 -3.53
CA GLU A 186 9.13 7.65 -3.48
C GLU A 186 9.10 7.02 -2.09
N LEU A 187 8.84 5.72 -2.01
CA LEU A 187 8.96 4.93 -0.79
C LEU A 187 10.33 4.25 -0.76
N ASN A 188 11.26 4.79 0.05
CA ASN A 188 12.54 4.15 0.32
C ASN A 188 12.44 3.28 1.59
N GLY A 189 11.72 2.17 1.45
CA GLY A 189 11.42 1.20 2.50
C GLY A 189 10.40 0.17 2.01
N ASP A 190 9.94 -0.69 2.91
CA ASP A 190 9.03 -1.78 2.53
C ASP A 190 7.61 -1.55 3.08
N ILE A 191 6.60 -2.02 2.34
CA ILE A 191 5.27 -2.28 2.89
C ILE A 191 5.25 -3.72 3.40
N ILE A 192 5.19 -3.91 4.72
CA ILE A 192 5.25 -5.24 5.34
C ILE A 192 3.91 -5.55 6.01
N ASN A 193 3.18 -6.50 5.45
CA ASN A 193 1.93 -6.98 6.03
C ASN A 193 2.13 -8.32 6.75
N ARG A 194 1.93 -8.36 8.07
CA ARG A 194 1.82 -9.56 8.91
C ARG A 194 0.42 -9.73 9.53
N GLY A 195 -0.47 -8.79 9.26
CA GLY A 195 -1.81 -8.71 9.81
C GLY A 195 -2.88 -8.84 8.73
N THR A 196 -3.93 -8.03 8.82
CA THR A 196 -5.01 -7.97 7.84
C THR A 196 -5.10 -6.57 7.23
N ILE A 197 -5.18 -6.51 5.91
CA ILE A 197 -5.46 -5.29 5.15
C ILE A 197 -6.81 -5.50 4.45
N ASN A 198 -7.79 -4.64 4.76
CA ASN A 198 -9.12 -4.69 4.16
C ASN A 198 -9.34 -3.47 3.27
N GLY A 199 -9.27 -3.69 1.95
CA GLY A 199 -9.62 -2.69 0.96
C GLY A 199 -11.07 -2.24 1.05
N GLY A 200 -11.35 -1.01 0.62
CA GLY A 200 -12.70 -0.48 0.53
C GLY A 200 -13.52 -1.19 -0.54
N VAL A 201 -14.82 -1.34 -0.28
CA VAL A 201 -15.74 -2.04 -1.20
C VAL A 201 -16.74 -1.02 -1.76
N VAL A 202 -16.54 -0.65 -3.02
CA VAL A 202 -17.45 0.23 -3.76
C VAL A 202 -18.25 -0.60 -4.76
N ALA A 203 -19.58 -0.47 -4.73
CA ALA A 203 -20.46 -1.24 -5.59
C ALA A 203 -20.13 -0.99 -7.08
N GLY A 204 -19.71 -2.04 -7.77
CA GLY A 204 -19.36 -1.99 -9.20
C GLY A 204 -17.88 -1.71 -9.50
N SER A 205 -17.04 -1.59 -8.47
CA SER A 205 -15.59 -1.48 -8.60
C SER A 205 -14.88 -2.67 -7.94
N PRO A 206 -13.66 -3.03 -8.38
CA PRO A 206 -12.80 -3.94 -7.63
C PRO A 206 -12.53 -3.43 -6.21
N GLN A 207 -12.39 -4.35 -5.27
CA GLN A 207 -11.89 -4.03 -3.94
C GLN A 207 -10.38 -3.87 -4.05
N VAL A 208 -9.80 -2.79 -3.55
CA VAL A 208 -8.35 -2.54 -3.60
C VAL A 208 -7.79 -2.52 -2.20
N GLY A 209 -6.85 -3.43 -1.89
CA GLY A 209 -6.19 -3.50 -0.58
C GLY A 209 -5.05 -2.50 -0.48
N ILE A 210 -4.16 -2.52 -1.47
CA ILE A 210 -2.97 -1.66 -1.56
C ILE A 210 -2.94 -1.04 -2.95
N ASP A 211 -2.81 0.28 -3.01
CA ASP A 211 -2.64 1.04 -4.25
C ASP A 211 -1.36 1.87 -4.16
N VAL A 212 -0.36 1.51 -4.95
CA VAL A 212 0.91 2.24 -5.06
C VAL A 212 1.24 2.59 -6.52
N GLN A 213 0.24 2.62 -7.40
CA GLN A 213 0.43 3.00 -8.81
C GLN A 213 1.04 4.39 -8.99
N GLY A 214 0.79 5.30 -8.04
CA GLY A 214 1.38 6.64 -8.04
C GLY A 214 2.76 6.71 -7.39
N ALA A 215 3.27 5.63 -6.81
CA ALA A 215 4.61 5.64 -6.24
C ALA A 215 5.66 5.83 -7.34
N GLU A 216 6.71 6.57 -6.99
CA GLU A 216 7.86 6.79 -7.86
C GLU A 216 8.96 5.78 -7.50
N GLY A 217 9.57 5.20 -8.54
CA GLY A 217 10.62 4.20 -8.38
C GLY A 217 10.09 2.83 -7.96
N ASP A 218 11.01 1.96 -7.57
CA ASP A 218 10.70 0.56 -7.26
C ASP A 218 10.07 0.43 -5.86
N VAL A 219 9.01 -0.36 -5.73
CA VAL A 219 8.29 -0.66 -4.49
C VAL A 219 8.43 -2.13 -4.12
N THR A 220 8.70 -2.39 -2.83
CA THR A 220 8.70 -3.74 -2.27
C THR A 220 7.53 -3.93 -1.30
N ILE A 221 6.73 -4.97 -1.53
CA ILE A 221 5.65 -5.41 -0.65
C ILE A 221 5.95 -6.83 -0.17
N VAL A 222 6.01 -7.03 1.14
CA VAL A 222 6.16 -8.34 1.78
C VAL A 222 4.87 -8.70 2.51
N ASN A 223 4.14 -9.68 1.98
CA ASN A 223 2.89 -10.17 2.56
C ASN A 223 3.09 -11.51 3.28
N GLN A 224 2.94 -11.48 4.60
CA GLN A 224 2.92 -12.61 5.54
C GLN A 224 1.57 -12.72 6.26
N GLY A 225 0.56 -11.99 5.78
CA GLY A 225 -0.77 -11.89 6.36
C GLY A 225 -1.86 -12.05 5.29
N THR A 226 -2.98 -11.38 5.49
CA THR A 226 -4.09 -11.38 4.54
C THR A 226 -4.30 -9.99 3.96
N ILE A 227 -4.42 -9.90 2.64
CA ILE A 227 -4.86 -8.70 1.92
C ILE A 227 -6.20 -9.04 1.28
N ASN A 228 -7.24 -8.28 1.59
CA ASN A 228 -8.56 -8.39 0.97
C ASN A 228 -8.73 -7.26 -0.04
N GLY A 229 -8.71 -7.62 -1.32
CA GLY A 229 -8.65 -6.69 -2.44
C GLY A 229 -7.34 -6.81 -3.23
N ASP A 230 -7.34 -6.16 -4.37
CA ASP A 230 -6.22 -6.11 -5.31
C ASP A 230 -5.01 -5.39 -4.71
N VAL A 231 -3.83 -5.78 -5.18
CA VAL A 231 -2.56 -5.11 -4.94
C VAL A 231 -2.11 -4.52 -6.27
N LEU A 232 -2.04 -3.20 -6.34
CA LEU A 232 -1.66 -2.46 -7.55
C LEU A 232 -0.27 -1.86 -7.31
N LEU A 233 0.76 -2.44 -7.94
CA LEU A 233 2.14 -1.97 -7.85
C LEU A 233 2.34 -0.69 -8.71
N SER A 234 3.54 -0.12 -8.66
CA SER A 234 3.89 1.15 -9.30
C SER A 234 4.25 0.97 -10.79
N ALA A 235 4.90 1.96 -11.40
CA ALA A 235 5.50 1.83 -12.74
C ALA A 235 7.01 1.49 -12.68
N GLY A 236 7.51 1.18 -11.48
CA GLY A 236 8.89 0.76 -11.21
C GLY A 236 9.12 -0.72 -11.44
N ASN A 237 10.33 -1.23 -11.17
CA ASN A 237 10.59 -2.67 -11.17
C ASN A 237 10.33 -3.22 -9.78
N ASP A 238 9.11 -3.64 -9.55
CA ASP A 238 8.58 -3.87 -8.22
C ASP A 238 8.78 -5.31 -7.76
N THR A 239 8.65 -5.51 -6.45
CA THR A 239 8.71 -6.83 -5.85
C THR A 239 7.53 -7.06 -4.94
N TYR A 240 6.74 -8.09 -5.24
CA TYR A 240 5.74 -8.64 -4.35
C TYR A 240 6.20 -10.02 -3.84
N ASP A 241 6.44 -10.14 -2.54
CA ASP A 241 6.72 -11.40 -1.86
C ASP A 241 5.52 -11.83 -0.99
N GLY A 242 4.70 -12.73 -1.53
CA GLY A 242 3.53 -13.32 -0.89
C GLY A 242 3.75 -14.69 -0.27
N ILE A 243 4.99 -15.18 -0.16
CA ILE A 243 5.29 -16.60 0.16
C ILE A 243 4.65 -17.11 1.46
N ALA A 244 4.39 -16.21 2.41
CA ALA A 244 3.79 -16.50 3.71
C ALA A 244 2.41 -15.87 3.92
N GLY A 245 1.83 -15.28 2.87
CA GLY A 245 0.59 -14.53 2.92
C GLY A 245 -0.48 -15.07 1.98
N THR A 246 -1.57 -14.32 1.88
CA THR A 246 -2.66 -14.56 0.93
C THR A 246 -3.23 -13.23 0.46
N VAL A 247 -3.62 -13.18 -0.83
CA VAL A 247 -4.37 -12.07 -1.42
C VAL A 247 -5.73 -12.61 -1.87
N ASN A 248 -6.81 -11.99 -1.42
CA ASN A 248 -8.16 -12.24 -1.92
C ASN A 248 -8.47 -11.18 -2.99
N GLY A 249 -7.77 -11.27 -4.11
CA GLY A 249 -7.72 -10.28 -5.20
C GLY A 249 -6.62 -10.66 -6.18
N THR A 250 -6.25 -9.73 -7.05
CA THR A 250 -5.15 -9.89 -8.00
C THR A 250 -3.95 -9.05 -7.58
N VAL A 251 -2.75 -9.56 -7.80
CA VAL A 251 -1.50 -8.79 -7.72
C VAL A 251 -1.14 -8.34 -9.13
N PHE A 252 -1.12 -7.03 -9.36
CA PHE A 252 -0.74 -6.40 -10.62
C PHE A 252 0.64 -5.75 -10.48
N GLY A 253 1.59 -6.13 -11.32
CA GLY A 253 2.90 -5.49 -11.46
C GLY A 253 2.81 -4.11 -12.12
N ASN A 254 1.93 -4.00 -13.12
CA ASN A 254 1.70 -2.81 -13.95
C ASN A 254 2.84 -2.56 -14.96
N GLU A 255 3.53 -1.43 -14.92
CA GLU A 255 4.66 -1.18 -15.84
C GLU A 255 5.96 -1.49 -15.10
N GLY A 256 6.91 -2.18 -15.72
CA GLY A 256 8.18 -2.49 -15.07
C GLY A 256 8.68 -3.88 -15.41
N ASN A 257 9.82 -4.27 -14.84
CA ASN A 257 10.23 -5.68 -14.85
C ASN A 257 10.02 -6.21 -13.44
N ASP A 258 8.82 -6.71 -13.18
CA ASP A 258 8.36 -7.00 -11.84
C ASP A 258 8.72 -8.42 -11.41
N THR A 259 8.81 -8.62 -10.09
CA THR A 259 8.92 -9.95 -9.48
C THR A 259 7.73 -10.19 -8.59
N LEU A 260 6.81 -11.05 -9.05
CA LEU A 260 5.59 -11.40 -8.32
C LEU A 260 5.66 -12.85 -7.83
N ILE A 261 5.71 -13.01 -6.52
CA ILE A 261 5.77 -14.31 -5.84
C ILE A 261 4.47 -14.51 -5.06
N GLY A 262 3.64 -15.45 -5.51
CA GLY A 262 2.45 -15.94 -4.84
C GLY A 262 2.78 -16.74 -3.55
N GLY A 263 1.74 -17.26 -2.92
CA GLY A 263 1.79 -17.95 -1.65
C GLY A 263 1.47 -19.44 -1.75
N SER A 264 0.82 -19.97 -0.71
CA SER A 264 0.30 -21.35 -0.72
C SER A 264 -1.20 -21.42 -1.02
N ALA A 265 -1.77 -20.27 -1.37
CA ALA A 265 -3.18 -20.12 -1.70
C ALA A 265 -3.34 -20.21 -3.23
N ASN A 266 -4.56 -20.03 -3.72
CA ASN A 266 -4.75 -19.82 -5.15
C ASN A 266 -4.53 -18.33 -5.42
N ASP A 267 -3.46 -18.00 -6.12
CA ASP A 267 -3.08 -16.63 -6.39
C ASP A 267 -3.44 -16.23 -7.84
N VAL A 268 -3.71 -14.94 -8.04
CA VAL A 268 -3.88 -14.35 -9.37
C VAL A 268 -2.79 -13.31 -9.56
N LEU A 269 -1.88 -13.58 -10.50
CA LEU A 269 -0.71 -12.75 -10.77
C LEU A 269 -0.82 -12.20 -12.20
N ASN A 270 -0.73 -10.88 -12.34
CA ASN A 270 -0.59 -10.19 -13.61
C ASN A 270 0.70 -9.38 -13.55
N GLY A 271 1.68 -9.72 -14.39
CA GLY A 271 2.93 -8.97 -14.50
C GLY A 271 2.66 -7.58 -15.04
N GLY A 272 2.18 -7.49 -16.28
CA GLY A 272 1.80 -6.24 -16.91
C GLY A 272 2.73 -5.97 -18.08
N VAL A 273 3.13 -4.72 -18.26
CA VAL A 273 4.07 -4.30 -19.31
C VAL A 273 5.50 -4.45 -18.82
N GLY A 274 6.35 -5.07 -19.63
CA GLY A 274 7.77 -5.29 -19.37
C GLY A 274 8.11 -6.76 -19.17
N ASN A 275 9.29 -7.08 -18.62
CA ASN A 275 9.75 -8.46 -18.52
C ASN A 275 9.57 -8.99 -17.10
N ASP A 276 8.50 -9.71 -16.86
CA ASP A 276 8.10 -10.07 -15.51
C ASP A 276 8.53 -11.47 -15.10
N LEU A 277 8.77 -11.64 -13.80
CA LEU A 277 9.04 -12.91 -13.16
C LEU A 277 7.89 -13.29 -12.23
N LEU A 278 7.12 -14.31 -12.64
CA LEU A 278 5.93 -14.78 -11.94
C LEU A 278 6.18 -16.17 -11.33
N THR A 279 5.86 -16.32 -10.05
CA THR A 279 5.98 -17.59 -9.32
C THR A 279 4.69 -17.83 -8.54
N GLY A 280 3.92 -18.86 -8.90
CA GLY A 280 2.64 -19.16 -8.24
C GLY A 280 2.82 -19.79 -6.86
N ASN A 281 3.87 -20.61 -6.71
CA ASN A 281 4.09 -21.56 -5.63
C ASN A 281 3.01 -22.66 -5.61
N SER A 282 2.47 -22.98 -4.44
CA SER A 282 1.50 -24.06 -4.31
C SER A 282 0.10 -23.49 -4.39
N GLY A 283 -0.73 -24.02 -5.26
CA GLY A 283 -2.05 -23.45 -5.45
C GLY A 283 -2.70 -24.03 -6.69
N ALA A 284 -3.88 -23.52 -7.02
CA ALA A 284 -4.34 -23.52 -8.40
C ALA A 284 -4.31 -22.07 -8.84
N ASP A 285 -3.18 -21.69 -9.42
CA ASP A 285 -2.86 -20.29 -9.67
C ASP A 285 -3.32 -19.83 -11.05
N ILE A 286 -3.55 -18.53 -11.18
CA ILE A 286 -3.94 -17.89 -12.43
C ILE A 286 -2.86 -16.88 -12.80
N PHE A 287 -2.22 -17.12 -13.94
CA PHE A 287 -1.32 -16.17 -14.57
C PHE A 287 -2.11 -15.40 -15.62
N ALA A 288 -2.40 -14.13 -15.32
CA ALA A 288 -3.27 -13.27 -16.12
C ALA A 288 -2.45 -12.35 -17.02
N PHE A 289 -2.89 -12.21 -18.27
CA PHE A 289 -2.26 -11.37 -19.29
C PHE A 289 -3.37 -10.63 -20.05
N GLY A 290 -3.44 -9.32 -19.85
CA GLY A 290 -4.40 -8.46 -20.53
C GLY A 290 -3.80 -7.70 -21.71
N SER A 291 -4.58 -6.81 -22.31
CA SER A 291 -4.17 -6.00 -23.46
C SER A 291 -3.09 -4.95 -23.13
N GLU A 292 -2.82 -4.74 -21.84
CA GLU A 292 -1.80 -3.83 -21.33
C GLU A 292 -0.42 -4.12 -21.91
N ILE A 293 -0.07 -5.39 -22.10
CA ILE A 293 1.25 -5.80 -22.60
C ILE A 293 1.56 -5.25 -24.01
N PHE A 294 0.56 -4.75 -24.74
CA PHE A 294 0.74 -4.13 -26.06
C PHE A 294 0.83 -2.61 -26.04
N GLN A 295 0.71 -1.96 -24.89
CA GLN A 295 0.50 -0.52 -24.82
C GLN A 295 1.72 0.29 -25.25
N ASP A 296 2.93 -0.20 -24.99
CA ASP A 296 4.17 0.51 -25.32
C ASP A 296 4.74 0.15 -26.70
N GLY A 297 4.24 -0.93 -27.31
CA GLY A 297 4.67 -1.47 -28.60
C GLY A 297 6.08 -2.05 -28.59
N LEU A 298 6.61 -2.39 -27.40
CA LEU A 298 7.81 -3.18 -27.23
C LEU A 298 7.46 -4.68 -27.24
N GLN A 299 8.51 -5.49 -27.24
CA GLN A 299 8.41 -6.93 -27.14
C GLN A 299 8.83 -7.30 -25.72
N ASP A 300 7.92 -7.92 -24.99
CA ASP A 300 8.11 -8.34 -23.62
C ASP A 300 8.47 -9.84 -23.52
N PHE A 301 9.15 -10.20 -22.43
CA PHE A 301 9.68 -11.54 -22.17
C PHE A 301 9.37 -11.98 -20.73
N ASP A 302 8.15 -12.43 -20.52
CA ASP A 302 7.70 -12.91 -19.23
C ASP A 302 8.18 -14.33 -18.93
N GLN A 303 8.34 -14.60 -17.64
CA GLN A 303 8.74 -15.90 -17.14
C GLN A 303 7.85 -16.36 -16.00
N ILE A 304 7.21 -17.52 -16.19
CA ILE A 304 6.59 -18.28 -15.10
C ILE A 304 7.58 -19.35 -14.65
N THR A 305 7.93 -19.36 -13.37
CA THR A 305 9.05 -20.16 -12.87
C THR A 305 8.69 -21.59 -12.47
N ASP A 306 7.43 -21.85 -12.13
CA ASP A 306 7.06 -23.05 -11.38
C ASP A 306 5.70 -23.69 -11.72
N PHE A 307 5.11 -23.34 -12.87
CA PHE A 307 3.77 -23.78 -13.29
C PHE A 307 3.44 -25.23 -12.88
N GLU A 308 2.39 -25.42 -12.08
CA GLU A 308 2.00 -26.70 -11.51
C GLU A 308 0.76 -27.30 -12.19
N ALA A 309 0.40 -28.53 -11.79
CA ALA A 309 -0.83 -29.16 -12.25
C ALA A 309 -2.03 -28.59 -11.49
N GLY A 310 -2.81 -27.72 -12.12
CA GLY A 310 -3.93 -27.03 -11.50
C GLY A 310 -3.99 -25.56 -11.91
N ASP A 311 -2.83 -25.03 -12.28
CA ASP A 311 -2.68 -23.66 -12.75
C ASP A 311 -3.34 -23.44 -14.10
N SER A 312 -3.62 -22.18 -14.38
CA SER A 312 -4.27 -21.75 -15.61
C SER A 312 -3.77 -20.39 -16.06
N PHE A 313 -4.03 -20.09 -17.33
CA PHE A 313 -3.84 -18.76 -17.89
C PHE A 313 -5.20 -18.05 -17.94
N ASP A 314 -5.18 -16.74 -17.73
CA ASP A 314 -6.30 -15.86 -18.08
C ASP A 314 -5.82 -14.85 -19.13
N PHE A 315 -6.13 -15.12 -20.39
CA PHE A 315 -5.77 -14.24 -21.50
C PHE A 315 -6.97 -13.40 -21.90
N ALA A 316 -6.78 -12.09 -22.11
CA ALA A 316 -7.80 -11.25 -22.72
C ALA A 316 -8.23 -11.76 -24.12
N ASP A 317 -9.45 -11.41 -24.54
CA ASP A 317 -10.08 -11.93 -25.76
C ASP A 317 -9.25 -11.66 -27.03
N GLU A 318 -8.43 -10.59 -27.03
CA GLU A 318 -7.57 -10.19 -28.14
C GLU A 318 -6.47 -11.23 -28.48
N PHE A 319 -6.09 -12.06 -27.50
CA PHE A 319 -5.08 -13.11 -27.69
C PHE A 319 -5.64 -14.37 -28.36
N LEU A 320 -6.97 -14.58 -28.30
CA LEU A 320 -7.60 -15.84 -28.70
C LEU A 320 -7.34 -16.19 -30.17
N GLY A 321 -6.76 -17.37 -30.40
CA GLY A 321 -6.38 -17.85 -31.74
C GLY A 321 -5.11 -17.22 -32.34
N ASN A 322 -4.41 -16.37 -31.59
CA ASN A 322 -3.12 -15.76 -31.98
C ASN A 322 -1.95 -16.22 -31.12
N ILE A 323 -2.14 -17.25 -30.29
CA ILE A 323 -1.08 -17.84 -29.48
C ILE A 323 -0.44 -19.00 -30.27
N SER A 324 0.88 -19.04 -30.28
CA SER A 324 1.63 -20.21 -30.75
C SER A 324 2.64 -20.63 -29.69
N PHE A 325 2.78 -21.92 -29.43
CA PHE A 325 3.67 -22.41 -28.39
C PHE A 325 4.36 -23.71 -28.76
N GLY A 326 5.47 -24.00 -28.09
CA GLY A 326 6.21 -25.25 -28.22
C GLY A 326 7.25 -25.43 -27.13
N ARG A 327 7.78 -26.64 -26.99
CA ARG A 327 8.88 -26.90 -26.06
C ARG A 327 10.21 -26.49 -26.65
N GLU A 328 10.99 -25.77 -25.86
CA GLU A 328 12.37 -25.39 -26.18
C GLU A 328 13.30 -25.61 -24.98
N THR A 329 14.61 -25.53 -25.22
CA THR A 329 15.60 -25.49 -24.15
C THR A 329 16.02 -24.04 -23.93
N VAL A 330 15.57 -23.45 -22.83
CA VAL A 330 15.91 -22.08 -22.42
C VAL A 330 16.89 -22.16 -21.25
N SER A 331 18.05 -21.52 -21.38
CA SER A 331 19.09 -21.49 -20.33
C SER A 331 19.49 -22.88 -19.79
N GLY A 332 19.40 -23.92 -20.62
CA GLY A 332 19.76 -25.29 -20.27
C GLY A 332 18.66 -26.10 -19.56
N GLN A 333 17.45 -25.56 -19.43
CA GLN A 333 16.26 -26.24 -18.91
C GLN A 333 15.18 -26.32 -19.99
N GLU A 334 14.38 -27.40 -20.00
CA GLU A 334 13.22 -27.46 -20.89
C GLU A 334 12.12 -26.52 -20.38
N ALA A 335 11.50 -25.79 -21.30
CA ALA A 335 10.40 -24.86 -21.03
C ALA A 335 9.36 -24.93 -22.17
N VAL A 336 8.14 -24.49 -21.89
CA VAL A 336 7.20 -24.11 -22.95
C VAL A 336 7.43 -22.64 -23.27
N VAL A 337 7.72 -22.34 -24.53
CA VAL A 337 7.83 -20.97 -25.03
C VAL A 337 6.58 -20.69 -25.86
N ALA A 338 5.87 -19.63 -25.51
CA ALA A 338 4.71 -19.14 -26.22
C ALA A 338 4.99 -17.75 -26.79
N ILE A 339 4.52 -17.52 -28.02
CA ILE A 339 4.40 -16.19 -28.61
C ILE A 339 2.94 -15.80 -28.48
N LEU A 340 2.71 -14.75 -27.70
CA LEU A 340 1.43 -14.08 -27.56
C LEU A 340 1.30 -13.09 -28.73
N GLY A 341 0.08 -12.81 -29.22
CA GLY A 341 -0.11 -11.92 -30.37
C GLY A 341 0.68 -10.61 -30.21
N GLY A 342 1.19 -9.97 -31.27
CA GLY A 342 1.97 -8.72 -31.10
C GLY A 342 3.49 -8.86 -30.91
N GLU A 343 4.01 -10.09 -30.85
CA GLU A 343 5.43 -10.48 -30.68
C GLU A 343 5.89 -10.72 -29.23
N ASP A 344 5.04 -10.59 -28.21
CA ASP A 344 5.44 -10.88 -26.81
C ASP A 344 5.68 -12.37 -26.55
N ASN A 345 6.61 -12.66 -25.65
CA ASN A 345 7.07 -14.01 -25.37
C ASN A 345 6.79 -14.36 -23.91
N LEU A 346 6.20 -15.54 -23.71
CA LEU A 346 6.04 -16.12 -22.39
C LEU A 346 6.84 -17.42 -22.31
N THR A 347 7.78 -17.49 -21.36
CA THR A 347 8.52 -18.70 -21.04
C THR A 347 7.98 -19.34 -19.77
N VAL A 348 7.52 -20.58 -19.87
CA VAL A 348 6.90 -21.31 -18.76
C VAL A 348 7.77 -22.50 -18.36
N PHE A 349 8.27 -22.48 -17.14
CA PHE A 349 8.95 -23.59 -16.48
C PHE A 349 7.99 -24.36 -15.56
N GLY A 350 8.46 -25.47 -14.99
CA GLY A 350 7.65 -26.34 -14.12
C GLY A 350 7.08 -27.55 -14.86
N ASN A 351 5.79 -27.82 -14.69
CA ASN A 351 5.08 -28.93 -15.29
C ASN A 351 4.67 -28.62 -16.74
N LEU A 352 5.56 -28.98 -17.67
CA LEU A 352 5.38 -28.68 -19.10
C LEU A 352 4.14 -29.35 -19.73
N ASP A 353 3.75 -30.54 -19.26
CA ASP A 353 2.55 -31.22 -19.77
C ASP A 353 1.28 -30.43 -19.37
N ALA A 354 1.24 -29.89 -18.15
CA ALA A 354 0.14 -29.06 -17.67
C ALA A 354 0.10 -27.71 -18.40
N ALA A 355 1.25 -27.07 -18.58
CA ALA A 355 1.36 -25.80 -19.31
C ALA A 355 0.86 -25.93 -20.77
N GLU A 356 1.30 -26.95 -21.51
CA GLU A 356 0.80 -27.21 -22.87
C GLU A 356 -0.70 -27.50 -22.88
N GLN A 357 -1.21 -28.24 -21.89
CA GLN A 357 -2.65 -28.49 -21.79
C GLN A 357 -3.43 -27.19 -21.56
N ALA A 358 -2.93 -26.29 -20.72
CA ALA A 358 -3.52 -24.99 -20.47
C ALA A 358 -3.53 -24.13 -21.74
N PHE A 359 -2.41 -24.05 -22.48
CA PHE A 359 -2.37 -23.33 -23.76
C PHE A 359 -3.32 -23.90 -24.83
N ASN A 360 -3.51 -25.23 -24.88
CA ASN A 360 -4.44 -25.86 -25.82
C ASN A 360 -5.90 -25.40 -25.66
N ALA A 361 -6.26 -24.74 -24.56
CA ALA A 361 -7.57 -24.14 -24.38
C ALA A 361 -7.79 -22.84 -25.19
N PHE A 362 -6.71 -22.22 -25.70
CA PHE A 362 -6.73 -20.88 -26.30
C PHE A 362 -6.34 -20.84 -27.80
N VAL A 363 -5.89 -21.98 -28.37
CA VAL A 363 -5.40 -22.11 -29.76
C VAL A 363 -6.37 -22.78 -30.73
#